data_AF-A0A452SP53-F1
#
_entry.id   AF-A0A452SP53-F1
#
_cell.length_a   1.000
_cell.length_b   1.000
_cell.length_c   1.000
_cell.angle_alpha   90.00
_cell.angle_beta   90.00
_cell.angle_gamma   90.00
#
_symmetry.space_group_name_H-M   'P 1'
#
loop_
_entity.id
_entity.type
_entity.pdbx_description
1 polymer ?
#
loop_
_entity_poly.entity_id
_entity_poly.type
_entity_poly.pdbx_seq_one_letter_code
_entity_poly.pdbx_strand_id
1 'polypeptide(L)'
;MGFEVLNVLLGNVRSRASWVCDHGLCCVSPCGSGQRGSSVGVHEPLGLLCRAWLPSSHRSGAFEVLALDGVSTGILQFHTAQESTDWLRAVSANIGDLTLQTMRVANECCSPCDQVVHMGWVSERLEGTGSCHTFRPKFLALKGSSLHVFSIPPVSTLDWVQAEKTYNLCEVLFKLHKLWLSEDCWLHTDLGLGPHGFEDPQPYCFSVLVSHGQSRIFSVELGSELATWERSFQRATFMEVQRTGSRTYACSWQGETLCFTVDFALGFTCFDSKTKNVLWRFKFSQLKGSSDDGNTRVKLLFQHLDTRQIEVKELEFPDLTAVLHCVHAFLAAKVASVDPAFLDSQSIARKVFPFNAER
;
A
#
# COMPACT_ATOMS: atom_id res chain seq x y z
N MET A 1 -16.13 0.84 -27.56
CA MET A 1 -15.09 0.36 -26.61
C MET A 1 -14.84 1.33 -25.46
N GLY A 2 -14.18 2.49 -25.61
CA GLY A 2 -13.98 3.42 -24.47
C GLY A 2 -15.29 3.87 -23.78
N PHE A 3 -16.31 4.22 -24.56
CA PHE A 3 -17.66 4.55 -24.04
C PHE A 3 -18.42 3.34 -23.46
N GLU A 4 -18.07 2.10 -23.80
CA GLU A 4 -18.68 0.89 -23.21
C GLU A 4 -18.08 0.62 -21.83
N VAL A 5 -16.77 0.78 -21.66
CA VAL A 5 -16.09 0.74 -20.35
C VAL A 5 -16.68 1.80 -19.42
N LEU A 6 -16.86 3.02 -19.93
CA LEU A 6 -17.50 4.08 -19.18
C LEU A 6 -18.98 3.76 -18.90
N ASN A 7 -19.75 3.21 -19.84
CA ASN A 7 -21.14 2.78 -19.57
C ASN A 7 -21.26 1.61 -18.59
N VAL A 8 -20.26 0.73 -18.48
CA VAL A 8 -20.21 -0.33 -17.47
C VAL A 8 -19.88 0.26 -16.09
N LEU A 9 -18.90 1.17 -16.01
CA LEU A 9 -18.54 1.87 -14.77
C LEU A 9 -19.63 2.87 -14.32
N LEU A 10 -20.30 3.53 -15.26
CA LEU A 10 -21.38 4.50 -15.04
C LEU A 10 -22.78 3.88 -15.00
N GLY A 11 -22.96 2.66 -15.52
CA GLY A 11 -24.24 1.94 -15.50
C GLY A 11 -24.75 1.72 -14.08
N ASN A 12 -23.83 1.53 -13.12
CA ASN A 12 -24.13 1.51 -11.69
C ASN A 12 -24.30 2.91 -11.07
N VAL A 13 -23.78 3.97 -11.70
CA VAL A 13 -23.95 5.39 -11.28
C VAL A 13 -25.29 5.97 -11.75
N ARG A 14 -25.89 5.44 -12.82
CA ARG A 14 -27.21 5.85 -13.36
C ARG A 14 -28.36 5.79 -12.36
N SER A 15 -28.21 5.10 -11.23
CA SER A 15 -29.19 5.09 -10.13
C SER A 15 -29.31 6.44 -9.39
N ARG A 16 -28.35 7.37 -9.55
CA ARG A 16 -28.29 8.62 -8.74
C ARG A 16 -28.19 9.95 -9.49
N ALA A 17 -28.06 9.99 -10.82
CA ALA A 17 -28.02 11.28 -11.54
C ALA A 17 -28.49 11.14 -13.00
N SER A 18 -29.29 12.12 -13.46
CA SER A 18 -29.76 12.26 -14.84
C SER A 18 -28.69 12.90 -15.71
N TRP A 19 -28.38 12.31 -16.87
CA TRP A 19 -27.36 12.79 -17.81
C TRP A 19 -28.01 13.41 -19.05
N VAL A 20 -27.52 14.57 -19.48
CA VAL A 20 -27.69 15.10 -20.85
C VAL A 20 -26.29 15.29 -21.42
N CYS A 21 -25.95 14.54 -22.47
CA CYS A 21 -24.72 14.75 -23.23
C CYS A 21 -25.06 15.55 -24.48
N ASP A 22 -24.68 16.82 -24.51
CA ASP A 22 -24.67 17.62 -25.75
C ASP A 22 -23.42 17.27 -26.54
N HIS A 23 -23.54 16.28 -27.43
CA HIS A 23 -22.97 16.27 -28.77
C HIS A 23 -23.47 15.03 -29.52
N GLY A 24 -24.65 15.18 -30.13
CA GLY A 24 -25.03 14.46 -31.35
C GLY A 24 -25.32 12.96 -31.25
N LEU A 25 -26.61 12.65 -31.04
CA LEU A 25 -27.32 11.42 -31.39
C LEU A 25 -27.15 10.20 -30.48
N CYS A 26 -27.90 10.20 -29.38
CA CYS A 26 -28.90 9.16 -29.10
C CYS A 26 -29.91 9.69 -28.07
N CYS A 27 -31.06 10.19 -28.54
CA CYS A 27 -32.23 10.36 -27.71
C CYS A 27 -32.83 8.98 -27.41
N VAL A 28 -32.86 8.56 -26.16
CA VAL A 28 -33.76 7.47 -25.74
C VAL A 28 -34.53 7.94 -24.52
N SER A 29 -35.74 8.45 -24.76
CA SER A 29 -36.77 8.61 -23.73
C SER A 29 -37.54 7.29 -23.55
N PRO A 30 -38.16 7.07 -22.38
CA PRO A 30 -38.55 5.74 -21.92
C PRO A 30 -39.99 5.42 -22.34
N CYS A 31 -40.21 4.29 -23.01
CA CYS A 31 -41.49 3.60 -23.04
C CYS A 31 -41.36 2.21 -23.66
N GLY A 32 -41.87 1.20 -22.95
CA GLY A 32 -42.44 0.00 -23.60
C GLY A 32 -41.59 -1.26 -23.62
N SER A 33 -41.91 -2.17 -22.69
CA SER A 33 -42.02 -3.63 -22.88
C SER A 33 -40.90 -4.43 -23.56
N GLY A 34 -40.19 -5.23 -22.75
CA GLY A 34 -40.15 -6.69 -22.93
C GLY A 34 -39.10 -7.28 -23.89
N GLN A 35 -38.10 -7.94 -23.32
CA GLN A 35 -37.79 -9.36 -23.55
C GLN A 35 -36.62 -9.81 -22.65
N ARG A 36 -36.83 -10.89 -21.89
CA ARG A 36 -35.76 -11.63 -21.20
C ARG A 36 -34.88 -12.28 -22.27
N GLY A 37 -33.66 -11.78 -22.42
CA GLY A 37 -32.57 -12.47 -23.11
C GLY A 37 -31.61 -13.05 -22.07
N SER A 38 -31.45 -14.36 -22.08
CA SER A 38 -30.55 -15.12 -21.21
C SER A 38 -29.08 -14.74 -21.49
N SER A 39 -28.42 -14.07 -20.55
CA SER A 39 -26.96 -13.87 -20.61
C SER A 39 -26.24 -15.05 -19.94
N VAL A 40 -25.76 -15.97 -20.76
CA VAL A 40 -24.72 -16.93 -20.40
C VAL A 40 -23.44 -16.14 -20.10
N GLY A 41 -22.81 -16.42 -18.97
CA GLY A 41 -21.82 -15.56 -18.35
C GLY A 41 -20.44 -15.53 -19.00
N VAL A 42 -19.80 -14.38 -18.85
CA VAL A 42 -18.42 -14.20 -18.37
C VAL A 42 -18.46 -12.90 -17.58
N HIS A 43 -18.40 -12.96 -16.24
CA HIS A 43 -18.09 -11.78 -15.44
C HIS A 43 -16.60 -11.48 -15.67
N GLU A 44 -16.27 -10.73 -16.71
CA GLU A 44 -14.92 -10.18 -16.84
C GLU A 44 -14.62 -9.34 -15.59
N PRO A 45 -13.40 -9.39 -15.04
CA PRO A 45 -13.06 -8.66 -13.83
C PRO A 45 -12.85 -7.17 -14.15
N LEU A 46 -13.88 -6.50 -14.64
CA LEU A 46 -13.88 -5.12 -15.14
C LEU A 46 -13.26 -4.11 -14.14
N GLY A 47 -13.32 -4.40 -12.84
CA GLY A 47 -12.66 -3.61 -11.78
C GLY A 47 -11.14 -3.68 -11.78
N LEU A 48 -10.56 -4.85 -12.14
CA LEU A 48 -9.11 -4.99 -12.33
C LEU A 48 -8.60 -4.22 -13.54
N LEU A 49 -9.49 -3.99 -14.52
CA LEU A 49 -9.11 -3.49 -15.82
C LEU A 49 -9.00 -1.97 -15.84
N CYS A 50 -9.58 -1.26 -14.87
CA CYS A 50 -9.76 0.18 -14.96
C CYS A 50 -8.87 0.95 -13.98
N ARG A 51 -8.23 2.02 -14.46
CA ARG A 51 -7.57 3.04 -13.62
C ARG A 51 -8.07 4.41 -14.02
N ALA A 52 -8.42 5.25 -13.04
CA ALA A 52 -8.62 6.69 -13.23
C ALA A 52 -7.34 7.46 -12.85
N TRP A 53 -6.93 8.50 -13.60
CA TRP A 53 -5.82 9.39 -13.21
C TRP A 53 -6.00 10.83 -13.65
N LEU A 54 -5.25 11.76 -13.03
CA LEU A 54 -5.12 13.16 -13.47
C LEU A 54 -3.92 13.36 -14.43
N PRO A 55 -4.11 13.87 -15.67
CA PRO A 55 -3.00 14.09 -16.61
C PRO A 55 -2.06 15.22 -16.16
N SER A 56 -0.75 15.02 -16.31
CA SER A 56 0.32 15.94 -15.87
C SER A 56 0.50 17.21 -16.71
N SER A 57 -0.50 17.65 -17.47
CA SER A 57 -0.39 18.87 -18.27
C SER A 57 -1.68 19.70 -18.30
N HIS A 58 -1.66 20.79 -17.53
CA HIS A 58 -2.35 22.07 -17.80
C HIS A 58 -3.88 22.11 -17.82
N ARG A 59 -4.61 21.04 -17.45
CA ARG A 59 -6.08 21.10 -17.41
C ARG A 59 -6.64 20.66 -16.07
N SER A 60 -6.73 21.62 -15.14
CA SER A 60 -7.55 21.46 -13.94
C SER A 60 -8.95 20.99 -14.33
N GLY A 61 -9.42 19.90 -13.74
CA GLY A 61 -10.76 19.37 -13.99
C GLY A 61 -10.87 18.37 -15.13
N ALA A 62 -9.84 17.55 -15.38
CA ALA A 62 -9.92 16.43 -16.29
C ALA A 62 -9.26 15.16 -15.72
N PHE A 63 -9.83 13.99 -16.02
CA PHE A 63 -9.21 12.70 -15.72
C PHE A 63 -9.43 11.72 -16.88
N GLU A 64 -8.60 10.69 -16.92
CA GLU A 64 -8.66 9.63 -17.93
C GLU A 64 -8.97 8.30 -17.25
N VAL A 65 -9.75 7.43 -17.91
CA VAL A 65 -9.93 6.04 -17.51
C VAL A 65 -9.30 5.13 -18.56
N LEU A 66 -8.44 4.22 -18.11
CA LEU A 66 -7.80 3.23 -18.98
C LEU A 66 -8.29 1.84 -18.65
N ALA A 67 -8.62 1.07 -19.69
CA ALA A 67 -8.86 -0.37 -19.61
C ALA A 67 -7.54 -1.18 -19.65
N LEU A 68 -7.63 -2.48 -19.34
CA LEU A 68 -6.49 -3.42 -19.23
C LEU A 68 -5.69 -3.53 -20.53
N ASP A 69 -6.40 -3.56 -21.65
CA ASP A 69 -5.84 -3.65 -23.01
C ASP A 69 -5.14 -2.35 -23.45
N GLY A 70 -5.07 -1.35 -22.56
CA GLY A 70 -4.53 -0.04 -22.84
C GLY A 70 -5.51 0.87 -23.58
N VAL A 71 -6.75 0.43 -23.79
CA VAL A 71 -7.78 1.26 -24.44
C VAL A 71 -8.24 2.34 -23.48
N SER A 72 -8.04 3.59 -23.90
CA SER A 72 -8.45 4.78 -23.17
C SER A 72 -9.90 5.15 -23.45
N THR A 73 -10.59 5.68 -22.43
CA THR A 73 -11.86 6.40 -22.61
C THR A 73 -11.68 7.76 -23.30
N GLY A 74 -10.44 8.21 -23.48
CA GLY A 74 -10.10 9.61 -23.74
C GLY A 74 -10.08 10.43 -22.45
N ILE A 75 -9.53 11.65 -22.53
CA ILE A 75 -9.52 12.61 -21.43
C ILE A 75 -10.94 13.14 -21.23
N LEU A 76 -11.54 12.85 -20.08
CA LEU A 76 -12.82 13.39 -19.67
C LEU A 76 -12.60 14.78 -19.07
N GLN A 77 -13.07 15.82 -19.76
CA GLN A 77 -12.98 17.21 -19.32
C GLN A 77 -14.30 17.63 -18.66
N PHE A 78 -14.21 18.22 -17.48
CA PHE A 78 -15.35 18.73 -16.72
C PHE A 78 -15.33 20.26 -16.66
N HIS A 79 -16.50 20.84 -16.38
CA HIS A 79 -16.68 22.29 -16.35
C HIS A 79 -16.01 22.92 -15.13
N THR A 80 -15.93 22.17 -14.03
CA THR A 80 -15.30 22.61 -12.78
C THR A 80 -14.37 21.53 -12.23
N ALA A 81 -13.34 21.96 -11.49
CA ALA A 81 -12.44 21.04 -10.79
C ALA A 81 -13.18 20.21 -9.72
N GLN A 82 -14.22 20.78 -9.10
CA GLN A 82 -15.06 20.09 -8.12
C GLN A 82 -15.83 18.93 -8.78
N GLU A 83 -16.48 19.20 -9.91
CA GLU A 83 -17.20 18.17 -10.67
C GLU A 83 -16.26 17.04 -11.10
N SER A 84 -15.07 17.38 -11.63
CA SER A 84 -14.06 16.38 -11.97
C SER A 84 -13.64 15.52 -10.77
N THR A 85 -13.50 16.12 -9.58
CA THR A 85 -13.10 15.40 -8.37
C THR A 85 -14.21 14.49 -7.87
N ASP A 86 -15.47 14.94 -7.96
CA ASP A 86 -16.63 14.13 -7.59
C ASP A 86 -16.81 12.95 -8.53
N TRP A 87 -16.59 13.16 -9.83
CA TRP A 87 -16.53 12.09 -10.83
C TRP A 87 -15.41 11.09 -10.59
N LEU A 88 -14.19 11.60 -10.35
CA LEU A 88 -13.04 10.76 -10.04
C LEU A 88 -13.33 9.88 -8.83
N ARG A 89 -13.91 10.45 -7.75
CA ARG A 89 -14.28 9.71 -6.55
C ARG A 89 -15.33 8.64 -6.81
N ALA A 90 -16.35 8.95 -7.61
CA ALA A 90 -17.40 7.99 -7.96
C ALA A 90 -16.86 6.82 -8.82
N VAL A 91 -16.02 7.13 -9.81
CA VAL A 91 -15.39 6.12 -10.67
C VAL A 91 -14.41 5.26 -9.88
N SER A 92 -13.52 5.85 -9.08
CA SER A 92 -12.59 5.11 -8.20
C SER A 92 -13.33 4.22 -7.21
N ALA A 93 -14.45 4.67 -6.63
CA ALA A 93 -15.26 3.85 -5.73
C ALA A 93 -15.83 2.61 -6.44
N ASN A 94 -16.38 2.77 -7.66
CA ASN A 94 -16.90 1.66 -8.44
C ASN A 94 -15.80 0.67 -8.85
N ILE A 95 -14.62 1.17 -9.26
CA ILE A 95 -13.45 0.33 -9.55
C ILE A 95 -13.05 -0.45 -8.30
N GLY A 96 -13.02 0.20 -7.14
CA GLY A 96 -12.74 -0.43 -5.86
C GLY A 96 -13.74 -1.53 -5.49
N ASP A 97 -15.03 -1.30 -5.67
CA ASP A 97 -16.09 -2.28 -5.38
C ASP A 97 -16.01 -3.50 -6.29
N LEU A 98 -15.78 -3.30 -7.60
CA LEU A 98 -15.59 -4.38 -8.56
C LEU A 98 -14.30 -5.17 -8.28
N THR A 99 -13.23 -4.49 -7.89
CA THR A 99 -11.96 -5.13 -7.48
C THR A 99 -12.18 -5.97 -6.22
N LEU A 100 -12.95 -5.46 -5.26
CA LEU A 100 -13.31 -6.19 -4.04
C LEU A 100 -14.14 -7.45 -4.33
N GLN A 101 -15.12 -7.36 -5.22
CA GLN A 101 -15.88 -8.53 -5.67
C GLN A 101 -14.97 -9.57 -6.32
N THR A 102 -14.05 -9.13 -7.19
CA THR A 102 -13.08 -10.01 -7.85
C THR A 102 -12.17 -10.70 -6.83
N MET A 103 -11.66 -9.96 -5.83
CA MET A 103 -10.86 -10.54 -4.74
C MET A 103 -11.64 -11.59 -3.95
N ARG A 104 -12.93 -11.34 -3.66
CA ARG A 104 -13.76 -12.29 -2.91
C ARG A 104 -13.90 -13.61 -3.65
N VAL A 105 -14.28 -13.57 -4.93
CA VAL A 105 -14.41 -14.76 -5.77
C VAL A 105 -13.07 -15.50 -5.92
N ALA A 106 -11.96 -14.76 -6.13
CA ALA A 106 -10.64 -15.37 -6.21
C ALA A 106 -10.25 -16.09 -4.90
N ASN A 107 -10.59 -15.51 -3.76
CA ASN A 107 -10.23 -16.04 -2.44
C ASN A 107 -11.08 -17.24 -2.00
N GLU A 108 -12.26 -17.50 -2.60
CA GLU A 108 -13.10 -18.66 -2.29
C GLU A 108 -12.36 -19.99 -2.51
N CYS A 109 -11.48 -20.03 -3.52
CA CYS A 109 -10.68 -21.20 -3.86
C CYS A 109 -9.29 -21.21 -3.20
N CYS A 110 -8.93 -20.17 -2.42
CA CYS A 110 -7.61 -20.02 -1.82
C CYS A 110 -7.61 -20.42 -0.34
N SER A 111 -6.53 -21.06 0.10
CA SER A 111 -6.28 -21.24 1.53
C SER A 111 -6.14 -19.88 2.23
N PRO A 112 -6.52 -19.72 3.51
CA PRO A 112 -6.35 -18.46 4.25
C PRO A 112 -4.93 -17.88 4.20
N CYS A 113 -3.92 -18.75 4.04
CA CYS A 113 -2.51 -18.39 3.94
C CYS A 113 -2.09 -17.80 2.59
N ASP A 114 -2.96 -17.88 1.57
CA ASP A 114 -2.66 -17.48 0.19
C ASP A 114 -3.71 -16.52 -0.40
N GLN A 115 -4.58 -15.98 0.45
CA GLN A 115 -5.63 -15.05 0.04
C GLN A 115 -5.07 -13.67 -0.30
N VAL A 116 -5.72 -13.01 -1.26
CA VAL A 116 -5.50 -11.61 -1.61
C VAL A 116 -6.16 -10.71 -0.56
N VAL A 117 -5.36 -9.91 0.13
CA VAL A 117 -5.81 -8.96 1.14
C VAL A 117 -6.29 -7.65 0.51
N HIS A 118 -5.55 -7.17 -0.49
CA HIS A 118 -5.88 -5.98 -1.28
C HIS A 118 -5.07 -5.96 -2.56
N MET A 119 -5.63 -5.37 -3.63
CA MET A 119 -4.94 -5.16 -4.89
C MET A 119 -5.50 -3.93 -5.60
N GLY A 120 -4.71 -3.30 -6.46
CA GLY A 120 -5.13 -2.11 -7.19
C GLY A 120 -4.01 -1.43 -7.96
N TRP A 121 -4.41 -0.47 -8.79
CA TRP A 121 -3.50 0.36 -9.56
C TRP A 121 -2.84 1.45 -8.72
N VAL A 122 -1.57 1.70 -9.00
CA VAL A 122 -0.78 2.81 -8.44
C VAL A 122 0.12 3.40 -9.53
N SER A 123 0.64 4.59 -9.29
CA SER A 123 1.71 5.19 -10.08
C SER A 123 3.05 5.02 -9.37
N GLU A 124 3.97 4.27 -9.94
CA GLU A 124 5.35 4.19 -9.45
C GLU A 124 6.19 5.34 -10.00
N ARG A 125 6.93 6.03 -9.14
CA ARG A 125 7.92 7.02 -9.55
C ARG A 125 9.20 6.33 -10.02
N LEU A 126 9.63 6.64 -11.24
CA LEU A 126 10.93 6.18 -11.74
C LEU A 126 12.06 7.03 -11.15
N GLU A 127 13.15 6.38 -10.75
CA GLU A 127 14.41 7.05 -10.44
C GLU A 127 15.13 7.39 -11.76
N GLY A 128 15.22 8.69 -12.08
CA GLY A 128 15.90 9.20 -13.26
C GLY A 128 16.62 10.52 -12.97
N THR A 129 17.76 10.75 -13.61
CA THR A 129 18.69 11.88 -13.42
C THR A 129 18.20 13.23 -13.97
N GLY A 130 16.89 13.47 -14.04
CA GLY A 130 16.30 14.68 -14.61
C GLY A 130 15.09 15.18 -13.81
N SER A 131 14.85 16.50 -13.87
CA SER A 131 13.82 17.25 -13.13
C SER A 131 12.36 16.91 -13.47
N CYS A 132 12.10 15.88 -14.27
CA CYS A 132 10.75 15.43 -14.60
C CYS A 132 10.48 14.07 -13.93
N HIS A 133 9.76 14.08 -12.81
CA HIS A 133 9.31 12.87 -12.13
C HIS A 133 8.37 12.09 -13.05
N THR A 134 8.91 11.10 -13.76
CA THR A 134 8.10 10.25 -14.63
C THR A 134 7.45 9.17 -13.78
N PHE A 135 6.13 9.18 -13.70
CA PHE A 135 5.35 8.13 -13.05
C PHE A 135 4.92 7.09 -14.09
N ARG A 136 4.98 5.81 -13.73
CA ARG A 136 4.47 4.71 -14.56
C ARG A 136 3.38 3.95 -13.82
N PRO A 137 2.29 3.55 -14.51
CA PRO A 137 1.29 2.70 -13.90
C PRO A 137 1.89 1.34 -13.52
N LYS A 138 1.58 0.89 -12.31
CA LYS A 138 1.88 -0.45 -11.80
C LYS A 138 0.65 -0.99 -11.10
N PHE A 139 0.50 -2.31 -11.12
CA PHE A 139 -0.52 -2.99 -10.35
C PHE A 139 0.12 -3.64 -9.12
N LEU A 140 -0.38 -3.32 -7.94
CA LEU A 140 0.09 -3.87 -6.67
C LEU A 140 -0.91 -4.88 -6.13
N ALA A 141 -0.39 -5.94 -5.51
CA ALA A 141 -1.23 -6.90 -4.79
C ALA A 141 -0.55 -7.38 -3.51
N LEU A 142 -1.30 -7.36 -2.40
CA LEU A 142 -0.95 -7.98 -1.13
C LEU A 142 -1.62 -9.37 -1.10
N LYS A 143 -0.84 -10.43 -1.25
CA LYS A 143 -1.33 -11.82 -1.28
C LYS A 143 -0.48 -12.70 -0.39
N GLY A 144 -1.13 -13.45 0.51
CA GLY A 144 -0.45 -14.31 1.47
C GLY A 144 0.64 -13.56 2.25
N SER A 145 1.89 -14.02 2.11
CA SER A 145 3.07 -13.45 2.78
C SER A 145 3.80 -12.36 2.00
N SER A 146 3.25 -11.93 0.86
CA SER A 146 4.01 -11.20 -0.15
C SER A 146 3.29 -9.97 -0.70
N LEU A 147 4.08 -8.94 -0.98
CA LEU A 147 3.72 -7.81 -1.83
C LEU A 147 4.23 -8.09 -3.24
N HIS A 148 3.32 -8.08 -4.21
CA HIS A 148 3.64 -8.26 -5.62
C HIS A 148 3.48 -6.95 -6.38
N VAL A 149 4.39 -6.72 -7.32
CA VAL A 149 4.38 -5.58 -8.25
C VAL A 149 4.32 -6.11 -9.67
N PHE A 150 3.33 -5.68 -10.43
CA PHE A 150 3.11 -6.08 -11.82
C PHE A 150 3.07 -4.86 -12.75
N SER A 151 3.41 -5.08 -14.02
CA SER A 151 3.08 -4.12 -15.09
C SER A 151 1.65 -4.30 -15.62
N ILE A 152 1.12 -5.52 -15.55
CA ILE A 152 -0.22 -5.89 -16.01
C ILE A 152 -0.87 -6.69 -14.87
N PRO A 153 -2.12 -6.41 -14.46
CA PRO A 153 -2.75 -7.11 -13.36
C PRO A 153 -2.92 -8.60 -13.68
N PRO A 154 -2.79 -9.48 -12.68
CA PRO A 154 -3.00 -10.90 -12.87
C PRO A 154 -4.49 -11.18 -13.14
N VAL A 155 -4.79 -11.80 -14.28
CA VAL A 155 -6.17 -12.20 -14.66
C VAL A 155 -6.44 -13.68 -14.38
N SER A 156 -5.38 -14.47 -14.20
CA SER A 156 -5.40 -15.89 -13.90
C SER A 156 -4.47 -16.23 -12.74
N THR A 157 -4.61 -17.44 -12.18
CA THR A 157 -3.72 -17.96 -11.14
C THR A 157 -2.27 -18.14 -11.64
N LEU A 158 -2.07 -18.33 -12.94
CA LEU A 158 -0.75 -18.48 -13.54
C LEU A 158 0.01 -17.15 -13.64
N ASP A 159 -0.69 -16.01 -13.69
CA ASP A 159 -0.05 -14.71 -13.88
C ASP A 159 0.73 -14.23 -12.65
N TRP A 160 0.44 -14.79 -11.47
CA TRP A 160 1.11 -14.42 -10.22
C TRP A 160 2.63 -14.67 -10.25
N VAL A 161 3.08 -15.63 -11.05
CA VAL A 161 4.53 -15.91 -11.23
C VAL A 161 5.22 -14.89 -12.13
N GLN A 162 4.45 -14.09 -12.89
CA GLN A 162 4.96 -13.04 -13.78
C GLN A 162 5.15 -11.70 -13.07
N ALA A 163 4.99 -11.64 -11.75
CA ALA A 163 5.26 -10.45 -10.96
C ALA A 163 6.70 -9.96 -11.21
N GLU A 164 6.84 -8.68 -11.59
CA GLU A 164 8.16 -8.09 -11.85
C GLU A 164 9.03 -8.08 -10.59
N LYS A 165 8.38 -7.86 -9.44
CA LYS A 165 9.00 -7.92 -8.12
C LYS A 165 8.03 -8.54 -7.13
N THR A 166 8.58 -9.37 -6.25
CA THR A 166 7.87 -9.95 -5.11
C THR A 166 8.71 -9.68 -3.87
N TYR A 167 8.10 -9.08 -2.86
CA TYR A 167 8.72 -8.77 -1.59
C TYR A 167 8.03 -9.51 -0.46
N ASN A 168 8.79 -9.89 0.56
CA ASN A 168 8.25 -10.49 1.76
C ASN A 168 7.66 -9.41 2.68
N LEU A 169 6.40 -9.55 3.09
CA LEU A 169 5.68 -8.53 3.89
C LEU A 169 6.33 -8.22 5.24
N CYS A 170 7.03 -9.17 5.86
CA CYS A 170 7.75 -8.90 7.09
C CYS A 170 9.08 -8.17 6.86
N GLU A 171 9.60 -8.12 5.65
CA GLU A 171 10.93 -7.57 5.34
C GLU A 171 10.84 -6.25 4.57
N VAL A 172 9.62 -5.71 4.47
CA VAL A 172 9.36 -4.41 3.88
C VAL A 172 8.68 -3.49 4.89
N LEU A 173 8.91 -2.19 4.73
CA LEU A 173 8.26 -1.16 5.54
C LEU A 173 7.46 -0.22 4.65
N PHE A 174 6.16 -0.14 4.92
CA PHE A 174 5.28 0.85 4.31
C PHE A 174 5.46 2.20 5.02
N LYS A 175 5.91 3.20 4.27
CA LYS A 175 6.09 4.56 4.76
C LYS A 175 5.13 5.50 4.06
N LEU A 176 4.20 6.05 4.82
CA LEU A 176 3.34 7.12 4.35
C LEU A 176 4.15 8.40 4.20
N HIS A 177 4.14 9.01 3.03
CA HIS A 177 4.59 10.40 2.90
C HIS A 177 3.36 11.24 3.23
N LYS A 178 3.42 12.05 4.30
CA LYS A 178 2.38 13.08 4.50
C LYS A 178 2.28 13.83 3.16
N LEU A 179 1.04 14.08 2.71
CA LEU A 179 0.76 15.24 1.86
C LEU A 179 1.58 16.41 2.42
N TRP A 180 2.19 17.24 1.60
CA TRP A 180 2.70 18.56 2.05
C TRP A 180 1.54 19.47 2.49
N LEU A 181 0.58 18.95 3.27
CA LEU A 181 -0.24 19.74 4.16
C LEU A 181 0.68 20.12 5.30
N SER A 182 1.41 21.22 5.08
CA SER A 182 1.75 22.09 6.19
C SER A 182 0.46 22.31 6.99
N GLU A 183 0.49 21.94 8.27
CA GLU A 183 -0.55 22.27 9.24
C GLU A 183 -0.64 23.80 9.49
N ASP A 184 0.09 24.63 8.72
CA ASP A 184 0.08 26.10 8.81
C ASP A 184 -0.43 26.83 7.55
N CYS A 185 -0.93 26.17 6.49
CA CYS A 185 -1.34 26.86 5.25
C CYS A 185 -2.86 26.88 4.98
N TRP A 186 -3.66 27.17 6.00
CA TRP A 186 -5.08 27.54 5.82
C TRP A 186 -5.43 28.94 6.36
N LEU A 187 -4.44 29.82 6.53
CA LEU A 187 -4.67 31.22 6.90
C LEU A 187 -3.83 32.16 6.03
N HIS A 188 -4.11 32.25 4.73
CA HIS A 188 -3.84 33.48 3.99
C HIS A 188 -4.76 33.57 2.76
N THR A 189 -6.05 33.80 3.04
CA THR A 189 -6.91 34.57 2.12
C THR A 189 -7.22 35.89 2.80
N ASP A 190 -6.25 36.79 2.77
CA ASP A 190 -6.48 38.22 2.62
C ASP A 190 -5.14 38.90 2.38
N LEU A 191 -5.14 39.93 1.53
CA LEU A 191 -4.00 40.64 0.93
C LEU A 191 -3.49 39.98 -0.37
N GLY A 192 -4.28 40.15 -1.43
CA GLY A 192 -3.78 39.97 -2.78
C GLY A 192 -2.57 40.86 -3.03
N LEU A 193 -1.46 40.26 -3.45
CA LEU A 193 -0.36 40.83 -4.27
C LEU A 193 0.75 39.77 -4.53
N GLY A 194 0.53 38.91 -5.54
CA GLY A 194 1.53 38.21 -6.42
C GLY A 194 2.52 37.18 -5.84
N PRO A 195 3.34 36.49 -6.67
CA PRO A 195 3.18 36.13 -8.10
C PRO A 195 3.50 34.63 -8.40
N HIS A 196 2.84 34.05 -9.40
CA HIS A 196 3.18 32.77 -10.08
C HIS A 196 3.33 31.48 -9.25
N GLY A 197 2.41 30.55 -9.50
CA GLY A 197 2.62 29.13 -9.23
C GLY A 197 1.33 28.45 -8.79
N PHE A 198 0.51 28.04 -9.75
CA PHE A 198 -0.43 26.94 -9.51
C PHE A 198 0.43 25.75 -9.05
N GLU A 199 0.50 25.48 -7.75
CA GLU A 199 1.03 24.22 -7.25
C GLU A 199 0.06 23.13 -7.70
N ASP A 200 0.49 22.32 -8.67
CA ASP A 200 -0.23 21.12 -9.08
C ASP A 200 -0.60 20.30 -7.82
N PRO A 201 -1.83 19.76 -7.72
CA PRO A 201 -2.17 18.88 -6.61
C PRO A 201 -1.24 17.66 -6.64
N GLN A 202 -0.25 17.65 -5.76
CA GLN A 202 0.76 16.59 -5.73
C GLN A 202 0.10 15.29 -5.25
N PRO A 203 0.35 14.16 -5.94
CA PRO A 203 -0.42 12.94 -5.69
C PRO A 203 -0.15 12.36 -4.30
N TYR A 204 -1.11 11.60 -3.79
CA TYR A 204 -1.05 10.95 -2.48
C TYR A 204 0.01 9.84 -2.51
N CYS A 205 1.18 10.08 -1.90
CA CYS A 205 2.34 9.20 -2.04
C CYS A 205 2.61 8.31 -0.81
N PHE A 206 3.12 7.12 -1.06
CA PHE A 206 3.74 6.23 -0.07
C PHE A 206 5.02 5.62 -0.65
N SER A 207 5.93 5.15 0.21
CA SER A 207 7.01 4.28 -0.24
C SER A 207 6.98 2.94 0.42
N VAL A 208 7.55 1.97 -0.28
CA VAL A 208 7.88 0.66 0.27
C VAL A 208 9.40 0.60 0.34
N LEU A 209 9.91 0.62 1.57
CA LEU A 209 11.31 0.37 1.86
C LEU A 209 11.54 -1.13 1.86
N VAL A 210 12.53 -1.59 1.11
CA VAL A 210 12.87 -3.01 0.96
C VAL A 210 14.26 -3.28 1.54
N SER A 211 14.65 -4.55 1.59
CA SER A 211 16.01 -5.01 1.90
C SER A 211 17.10 -4.15 1.26
N HIS A 212 18.22 -3.99 1.96
CA HIS A 212 19.35 -3.16 1.52
C HIS A 212 19.05 -1.66 1.32
N GLY A 213 18.01 -1.14 2.00
CA GLY A 213 17.72 0.31 2.05
C GLY A 213 17.14 0.90 0.76
N GLN A 214 16.80 0.08 -0.23
CA GLN A 214 16.15 0.55 -1.46
C GLN A 214 14.72 0.99 -1.16
N SER A 215 14.26 2.05 -1.83
CA SER A 215 12.91 2.60 -1.65
C SER A 215 12.20 2.67 -2.99
N ARG A 216 10.98 2.16 -3.06
CA ARG A 216 10.10 2.37 -4.22
C ARG A 216 8.97 3.30 -3.83
N ILE A 217 8.82 4.41 -4.55
CA ILE A 217 7.81 5.43 -4.28
C ILE A 217 6.62 5.19 -5.21
N PHE A 218 5.44 5.10 -4.61
CA PHE A 218 4.17 4.94 -5.28
C PHE A 218 3.25 6.11 -4.96
N SER A 219 2.31 6.38 -5.85
CA SER A 219 1.30 7.42 -5.68
C SER A 219 -0.07 6.93 -6.13
N VAL A 220 -1.11 7.49 -5.51
CA VAL A 220 -2.52 7.28 -5.85
C VAL A 220 -3.23 8.62 -6.01
N GLU A 221 -4.42 8.60 -6.61
CA GLU A 221 -5.12 9.83 -7.00
C GLU A 221 -5.95 10.40 -5.85
N LEU A 222 -6.45 9.53 -4.94
CA LEU A 222 -7.33 9.93 -3.84
C LEU A 222 -6.74 9.58 -2.47
N GLY A 223 -6.96 10.46 -1.49
CA GLY A 223 -6.56 10.21 -0.10
C GLY A 223 -7.27 8.99 0.52
N SER A 224 -8.49 8.69 0.08
CA SER A 224 -9.22 7.48 0.48
C SER A 224 -8.57 6.19 -0.03
N GLU A 225 -7.94 6.22 -1.20
CA GLU A 225 -7.17 5.09 -1.74
C GLU A 225 -5.89 4.91 -0.92
N LEU A 226 -5.18 6.00 -0.61
CA LEU A 226 -3.97 5.96 0.21
C LEU A 226 -4.25 5.36 1.60
N ALA A 227 -5.34 5.83 2.25
CA ALA A 227 -5.77 5.29 3.54
C ALA A 227 -6.17 3.81 3.45
N THR A 228 -6.70 3.36 2.32
CA THR A 228 -7.06 1.96 2.08
C THR A 228 -5.82 1.10 1.88
N TRP A 229 -4.81 1.59 1.17
CA TRP A 229 -3.50 0.95 1.05
C TRP A 229 -2.83 0.81 2.41
N GLU A 230 -2.78 1.87 3.21
CA GLU A 230 -2.19 1.84 4.56
C GLU A 230 -2.86 0.77 5.44
N ARG A 231 -4.20 0.81 5.57
CA ARG A 231 -4.96 -0.17 6.36
C ARG A 231 -4.78 -1.60 5.84
N SER A 232 -4.78 -1.78 4.52
CA SER A 232 -4.62 -3.10 3.92
C SER A 232 -3.22 -3.67 4.15
N PHE A 233 -2.19 -2.83 4.09
CA PHE A 233 -0.82 -3.23 4.39
C PHE A 233 -0.67 -3.66 5.84
N GLN A 234 -1.17 -2.84 6.78
CA GLN A 234 -1.16 -3.16 8.21
C GLN A 234 -1.89 -4.48 8.50
N ARG A 235 -3.08 -4.68 7.90
CA ARG A 235 -3.83 -5.93 8.01
C ARG A 235 -3.05 -7.12 7.45
N ALA A 236 -2.47 -6.99 6.26
CA ALA A 236 -1.70 -8.06 5.63
C ALA A 236 -0.47 -8.44 6.47
N THR A 237 0.28 -7.46 6.97
CA THR A 237 1.42 -7.67 7.87
C THR A 237 0.99 -8.35 9.17
N PHE A 238 -0.11 -7.91 9.78
CA PHE A 238 -0.65 -8.54 10.99
C PHE A 238 -0.99 -10.01 10.77
N MET A 239 -1.76 -10.31 9.70
CA MET A 239 -2.12 -11.67 9.34
C MET A 239 -0.87 -12.54 9.08
N GLU A 240 0.12 -12.01 8.37
CA GLU A 240 1.38 -12.71 8.10
C GLU A 240 2.16 -13.02 9.38
N VAL A 241 2.29 -12.06 10.29
CA VAL A 241 3.00 -12.27 11.57
C VAL A 241 2.29 -13.31 12.42
N GLN A 242 0.96 -13.25 12.52
CA GLN A 242 0.19 -14.24 13.28
C GLN A 242 0.33 -15.65 12.70
N ARG A 243 0.35 -15.75 11.37
CA ARG A 243 0.46 -17.02 10.64
C ARG A 243 1.84 -17.65 10.77
N THR A 244 2.89 -16.85 10.55
CA THR A 244 4.27 -17.33 10.55
C THR A 244 4.80 -17.55 11.97
N GLY A 245 4.37 -16.73 12.93
CA GLY A 245 4.63 -16.90 14.37
C GLY A 245 6.07 -16.59 14.79
N SER A 246 7.08 -16.89 13.97
CA SER A 246 8.48 -16.56 14.24
C SER A 246 9.31 -16.42 12.96
N ARG A 247 10.35 -15.59 13.00
CA ARG A 247 11.35 -15.47 11.94
C ARG A 247 12.76 -15.50 12.48
N THR A 248 13.64 -16.23 11.81
CA THR A 248 15.03 -16.40 12.19
C THR A 248 15.95 -15.85 11.11
N TYR A 249 16.90 -15.03 11.53
CA TYR A 249 17.94 -14.43 10.70
C TYR A 249 19.31 -14.87 11.17
N ALA A 250 20.22 -15.13 10.23
CA ALA A 250 21.62 -15.35 10.54
C ALA A 250 22.27 -14.03 10.93
N CYS A 251 23.07 -14.04 11.99
CA CYS A 251 23.81 -12.88 12.47
C CYS A 251 25.17 -13.28 13.00
N SER A 252 25.99 -12.29 13.33
CA SER A 252 27.28 -12.52 13.99
C SER A 252 27.49 -11.55 15.15
N TRP A 253 28.34 -11.96 16.07
CA TRP A 253 28.85 -11.11 17.14
C TRP A 253 30.27 -11.51 17.47
N GLN A 254 31.20 -10.54 17.44
CA GLN A 254 32.63 -10.76 17.67
C GLN A 254 33.24 -11.92 16.84
N GLY A 255 32.74 -12.13 15.62
CA GLY A 255 33.19 -13.20 14.71
C GLY A 255 32.47 -14.55 14.88
N GLU A 256 31.65 -14.72 15.92
CA GLU A 256 30.86 -15.94 16.11
C GLU A 256 29.56 -15.90 15.31
N THR A 257 29.19 -17.03 14.70
CA THR A 257 27.98 -17.17 13.88
C THR A 257 26.78 -17.56 14.74
N LEU A 258 25.79 -16.68 14.79
CA LEU A 258 24.61 -16.78 15.62
C LEU A 258 23.33 -16.80 14.77
N CYS A 259 22.21 -17.08 15.43
CA CYS A 259 20.89 -16.93 14.85
C CYS A 259 20.04 -16.08 15.79
N PHE A 260 19.45 -15.02 15.23
CA PHE A 260 18.53 -14.14 15.92
C PHE A 260 17.12 -14.44 15.46
N THR A 261 16.22 -14.70 16.41
CA THR A 261 14.81 -15.01 16.15
C THR A 261 13.91 -13.99 16.79
N VAL A 262 12.97 -13.48 16.00
CA VAL A 262 11.83 -12.70 16.47
C VAL A 262 10.62 -13.63 16.47
N ASP A 263 10.08 -13.91 17.66
CA ASP A 263 8.97 -14.83 17.89
C ASP A 263 7.81 -14.07 18.53
N PHE A 264 6.61 -14.25 17.99
CA PHE A 264 5.41 -13.50 18.41
C PHE A 264 5.00 -13.79 19.87
N ALA A 265 5.29 -15.00 20.36
CA ALA A 265 4.98 -15.42 21.73
C ALA A 265 6.16 -15.18 22.68
N LEU A 266 7.37 -15.56 22.27
CA LEU A 266 8.57 -15.60 23.11
C LEU A 266 9.38 -14.30 23.08
N GLY A 267 9.17 -13.43 22.08
CA GLY A 267 9.94 -12.21 21.88
C GLY A 267 11.23 -12.45 21.10
N PHE A 268 12.33 -11.90 21.59
CA PHE A 268 13.64 -11.98 20.96
C PHE A 268 14.45 -13.13 21.54
N THR A 269 14.99 -13.99 20.69
CA THR A 269 15.89 -15.08 21.10
C THR A 269 17.14 -15.05 20.24
N CYS A 270 18.31 -15.18 20.87
CA CYS A 270 19.55 -15.43 20.16
C CYS A 270 20.12 -16.77 20.59
N PHE A 271 20.57 -17.55 19.63
CA PHE A 271 21.16 -18.86 19.86
C PHE A 271 22.36 -19.09 18.95
N ASP A 272 23.26 -19.96 19.39
CA ASP A 272 24.43 -20.36 18.62
C ASP A 272 24.02 -21.19 17.40
N SER A 273 24.51 -20.83 16.21
CA SER A 273 24.07 -21.45 14.96
C SER A 273 24.44 -22.95 14.87
N LYS A 274 25.55 -23.37 15.49
CA LYS A 274 26.10 -24.73 15.43
C LYS A 274 25.48 -25.64 16.48
N THR A 275 25.49 -25.20 17.73
CA THR A 275 25.05 -25.98 18.91
C THR A 275 23.56 -25.83 19.19
N LYS A 276 22.90 -24.83 18.60
CA LYS A 276 21.50 -24.44 18.88
C LYS A 276 21.24 -24.07 20.35
N ASN A 277 22.30 -23.82 21.12
CA ASN A 277 22.19 -23.36 22.50
C ASN A 277 21.69 -21.93 22.55
N VAL A 278 20.63 -21.69 23.32
CA VAL A 278 20.06 -20.36 23.55
C VAL A 278 21.04 -19.55 24.39
N LEU A 279 21.55 -18.45 23.84
CA LEU A 279 22.46 -17.54 24.53
C LEU A 279 21.69 -16.57 25.43
N TRP A 280 20.56 -16.07 24.93
CA TRP A 280 19.68 -15.19 25.69
C TRP A 280 18.29 -15.12 25.05
N ARG A 281 17.31 -14.73 25.87
CA ARG A 281 15.93 -14.52 25.45
C ARG A 281 15.31 -13.35 26.23
N PHE A 282 14.64 -12.45 25.52
CA PHE A 282 13.95 -11.29 26.07
C PHE A 282 12.56 -11.12 25.47
N LYS A 283 11.57 -10.76 26.28
CA LYS A 283 10.22 -10.44 25.80
C LYS A 283 10.18 -9.07 25.09
N PHE A 284 9.17 -8.83 24.25
CA PHE A 284 8.95 -7.52 23.62
C PHE A 284 8.89 -6.36 24.64
N SER A 285 8.23 -6.56 25.79
CA SER A 285 8.10 -5.53 26.84
C SER A 285 9.42 -5.11 27.50
N GLN A 286 10.45 -5.96 27.37
CA GLN A 286 11.78 -5.71 27.91
C GLN A 286 12.63 -4.85 26.97
N LEU A 287 12.28 -4.74 25.68
CA LEU A 287 12.99 -3.85 24.76
C LEU A 287 12.65 -2.38 25.12
N LYS A 288 13.66 -1.61 25.50
CA LYS A 288 13.53 -0.18 25.87
C LYS A 288 14.08 0.77 24.82
N GLY A 289 14.98 0.28 23.98
CA GLY A 289 15.54 1.07 22.90
C GLY A 289 16.27 0.18 21.90
N SER A 290 16.47 0.72 20.71
CA SER A 290 17.30 0.15 19.67
C SER A 290 18.03 1.26 18.95
N SER A 291 19.23 0.99 18.47
CA SER A 291 20.00 1.89 17.62
C SER A 291 20.80 1.06 16.63
N ASP A 292 20.86 1.51 15.38
CA ASP A 292 21.69 0.92 14.35
C ASP A 292 22.80 1.88 13.89
N ASP A 293 23.81 1.33 13.20
CA ASP A 293 24.90 2.09 12.61
C ASP A 293 24.62 2.57 11.18
N GLY A 294 23.39 2.38 10.68
CA GLY A 294 23.01 2.66 9.29
C GLY A 294 23.57 1.70 8.25
N ASN A 295 24.27 0.64 8.67
CA ASN A 295 24.93 -0.30 7.77
C ASN A 295 24.55 -1.76 8.09
N THR A 296 25.18 -2.37 9.09
CA THR A 296 25.04 -3.81 9.37
C THR A 296 24.84 -4.14 10.83
N ARG A 297 25.08 -3.19 11.74
CA ARG A 297 25.06 -3.44 13.19
C ARG A 297 23.86 -2.79 13.85
N VAL A 298 23.33 -3.50 14.83
CA VAL A 298 22.26 -3.02 15.71
C VAL A 298 22.58 -3.31 17.16
N LYS A 299 22.22 -2.37 18.02
CA LYS A 299 22.25 -2.45 19.47
C LYS A 299 20.82 -2.46 19.98
N LEU A 300 20.46 -3.52 20.70
CA LEU A 300 19.16 -3.69 21.35
C LEU A 300 19.33 -3.55 22.86
N LEU A 301 18.54 -2.65 23.48
CA LEU A 301 18.60 -2.34 24.90
C LEU A 301 17.45 -3.06 25.61
N PHE A 302 17.79 -4.10 26.37
CA PHE A 302 16.81 -4.89 27.12
C PHE A 302 16.87 -4.58 28.61
N GLN A 303 15.72 -4.31 29.22
CA GLN A 303 15.60 -4.13 30.67
C GLN A 303 15.24 -5.46 31.35
N HIS A 304 16.04 -5.85 32.33
CA HIS A 304 15.73 -6.97 33.23
C HIS A 304 14.54 -6.63 34.13
N LEU A 305 13.62 -7.59 34.30
CA LEU A 305 12.40 -7.36 35.09
C LEU A 305 12.71 -7.17 36.58
N ASP A 306 13.68 -7.91 37.10
CA ASP A 306 13.99 -7.94 38.54
C ASP A 306 14.89 -6.76 38.95
N THR A 307 15.99 -6.54 38.21
CA THR A 307 17.02 -5.56 38.58
C THR A 307 16.79 -4.17 37.97
N ARG A 308 15.88 -4.06 37.00
CA ARG A 308 15.68 -2.86 36.14
C ARG A 308 16.95 -2.39 35.41
N GLN A 309 18.03 -3.16 35.42
CA GLN A 309 19.25 -2.86 34.68
C GLN A 309 19.03 -3.05 33.18
N ILE A 310 19.69 -2.20 32.40
CA ILE A 310 19.66 -2.26 30.94
C ILE A 310 20.88 -3.05 30.46
N GLU A 311 20.62 -4.12 29.71
CA GLU A 311 21.61 -4.92 29.02
C GLU A 311 21.59 -4.58 27.52
N VAL A 312 22.76 -4.28 26.96
CA VAL A 312 22.92 -3.96 25.53
C VAL A 312 23.37 -5.22 24.79
N LYS A 313 22.60 -5.62 23.77
CA LYS A 313 22.95 -6.70 22.85
C LYS A 313 23.29 -6.11 21.49
N GLU A 314 24.55 -6.27 21.09
CA GLU A 314 25.03 -5.88 19.77
C GLU A 314 25.02 -7.10 18.84
N LEU A 315 24.56 -6.93 17.61
CA LEU A 315 24.49 -7.98 16.59
C LEU A 315 24.81 -7.37 15.22
N GLU A 316 25.51 -8.12 14.38
CA GLU A 316 25.80 -7.77 12.99
C GLU A 316 25.02 -8.68 12.03
N PHE A 317 24.42 -8.08 10.99
CA PHE A 317 23.55 -8.76 10.03
C PHE A 317 23.97 -8.45 8.59
N PRO A 318 23.93 -9.44 7.68
CA PRO A 318 24.17 -9.20 6.25
C PRO A 318 23.14 -8.25 5.60
N ASP A 319 21.88 -8.33 6.03
CA ASP A 319 20.79 -7.44 5.62
C ASP A 319 20.07 -6.94 6.87
N LEU A 320 20.65 -5.93 7.50
CA LEU A 320 20.08 -5.35 8.71
C LEU A 320 18.69 -4.75 8.46
N THR A 321 18.48 -4.14 7.29
CA THR A 321 17.21 -3.48 6.93
C THR A 321 16.04 -4.47 6.97
N ALA A 322 16.18 -5.67 6.39
CA ALA A 322 15.14 -6.70 6.48
C ALA A 322 14.81 -7.10 7.91
N VAL A 323 15.84 -7.23 8.77
CA VAL A 323 15.67 -7.61 10.17
C VAL A 323 14.94 -6.51 10.93
N LEU A 324 15.29 -5.24 10.72
CA LEU A 324 14.61 -4.10 11.34
C LEU A 324 13.15 -4.01 10.91
N HIS A 325 12.86 -4.22 9.61
CA HIS A 325 11.49 -4.29 9.11
C HIS A 325 10.71 -5.44 9.75
N CYS A 326 11.35 -6.61 9.95
CA CYS A 326 10.71 -7.74 10.61
C CYS A 326 10.43 -7.47 12.08
N VAL A 327 11.39 -6.89 12.81
CA VAL A 327 11.18 -6.47 14.21
C VAL A 327 10.02 -5.49 14.31
N HIS A 328 9.97 -4.49 13.41
CA HIS A 328 8.88 -3.54 13.34
C HIS A 328 7.52 -4.22 13.07
N ALA A 329 7.45 -5.13 12.10
CA ALA A 329 6.24 -5.89 11.78
C ALA A 329 5.72 -6.67 12.99
N PHE A 330 6.60 -7.38 13.71
CA PHE A 330 6.23 -8.16 14.90
C PHE A 330 5.80 -7.26 16.06
N LEU A 331 6.48 -6.14 16.29
CA LEU A 331 6.11 -5.17 17.32
C LEU A 331 4.74 -4.52 17.03
N ALA A 332 4.53 -4.07 15.79
CA ALA A 332 3.25 -3.50 15.37
C ALA A 332 2.10 -4.51 15.52
N ALA A 333 2.33 -5.76 15.10
CA ALA A 333 1.35 -6.82 15.29
C ALA A 333 1.09 -7.13 16.77
N LYS A 334 2.13 -7.07 17.61
CA LYS A 334 1.98 -7.27 19.06
C LYS A 334 1.12 -6.18 19.68
N VAL A 335 1.34 -4.92 19.31
CA VAL A 335 0.51 -3.78 19.76
C VAL A 335 -0.94 -3.97 19.33
N ALA A 336 -1.18 -4.28 18.05
CA ALA A 336 -2.51 -4.54 17.51
C ALA A 336 -3.25 -5.72 18.22
N SER A 337 -2.51 -6.71 18.72
CA SER A 337 -3.10 -7.84 19.46
C SER A 337 -3.54 -7.50 20.89
N VAL A 338 -2.92 -6.47 21.50
CA VAL A 338 -3.23 -6.03 22.87
C VAL A 338 -4.30 -4.93 22.86
N ASP A 339 -4.32 -4.10 21.82
CA ASP A 339 -5.34 -3.08 21.58
C ASP A 339 -5.86 -3.20 20.14
N PRO A 340 -6.99 -3.90 19.91
CA PRO A 340 -7.55 -4.05 18.57
C PRO A 340 -7.95 -2.71 17.92
N ALA A 341 -8.27 -1.68 18.71
CA ALA A 341 -8.59 -0.34 18.18
C ALA A 341 -7.35 0.35 17.58
N PHE A 342 -6.15 -0.17 17.84
CA PHE A 342 -4.89 0.31 17.28
C PHE A 342 -4.80 0.16 15.75
N LEU A 343 -5.47 -0.84 15.17
CA LEU A 343 -5.55 -0.98 13.70
C LEU A 343 -6.48 0.06 13.06
N ASP A 344 -7.45 0.57 13.83
CA ASP A 344 -8.44 1.54 13.36
C ASP A 344 -8.06 3.00 13.67
N SER A 345 -7.06 3.24 14.52
CA SER A 345 -6.67 4.58 14.99
C SER A 345 -5.27 5.02 14.52
N GLN A 346 -5.27 6.03 13.64
CA GLN A 346 -4.15 6.91 13.25
C GLN A 346 -2.72 6.32 13.17
N SER A 347 -2.24 6.14 11.94
CA SER A 347 -0.83 6.05 11.52
C SER A 347 0.13 5.37 12.51
N ILE A 348 0.27 4.05 12.41
CA ILE A 348 1.23 3.23 13.19
C ILE A 348 2.66 3.79 13.09
N ALA A 349 3.00 4.42 11.95
CA ALA A 349 4.28 5.08 11.73
C ALA A 349 4.58 6.26 12.68
N ARG A 350 3.61 6.77 13.45
CA ARG A 350 3.81 7.90 14.37
C ARG A 350 3.88 7.54 15.85
N LYS A 351 3.32 6.41 16.28
CA LYS A 351 3.05 6.19 17.72
C LYS A 351 3.88 5.10 18.37
N VAL A 352 4.55 4.22 17.63
CA VAL A 352 5.12 3.02 18.26
C VAL A 352 6.57 3.16 18.70
N PHE A 353 7.48 3.89 18.04
CA PHE A 353 8.81 4.16 18.63
C PHE A 353 9.46 5.45 18.08
N PRO A 354 10.29 6.13 18.89
CA PRO A 354 11.20 7.16 18.42
C PRO A 354 12.33 6.46 17.67
N PHE A 355 12.09 6.07 16.42
CA PHE A 355 13.19 5.94 15.47
C PHE A 355 13.66 7.37 15.16
N ASN A 356 14.39 7.97 16.10
CA ASN A 356 15.23 9.11 15.79
C ASN A 356 16.32 8.57 14.85
N ALA A 357 16.05 8.64 13.56
CA ALA A 357 17.10 8.91 12.60
C ALA A 357 17.51 10.38 12.78
N GLU A 358 18.10 10.68 13.94
CA GLU A 358 18.95 11.87 14.04
C GLU A 358 20.24 11.51 13.30
N ARG A 359 20.51 12.29 12.26
CA ARG A 359 21.88 12.39 11.73
C ARG A 359 22.81 12.93 12.81
#